data_AF-R7NG16-F1
#
_entry.id   AF-R7NG16-F1
#
_cell.length_a   1.000
_cell.length_b   1.000
_cell.length_c   1.000
_cell.angle_alpha   90.00
_cell.angle_beta   90.00
_cell.angle_gamma   90.00
#
_symmetry.space_group_name_H-M   'P 1'
#
loop_
_entity.id
_entity.type
_entity.pdbx_description
1 polymer ?
#
loop_
_entity_poly.entity_id
_entity_poly.type
_entity_poly.pdbx_seq_one_letter_code
_entity_poly.pdbx_strand_id
1 'polypeptide(L)'
;MNCPKCNKSINEFDKVCRYCGNILREEHIENLEEIPNFNQAFSSQNKYNETDYLYAYIGKNAEKIIGGKWSWCTFFFNYAYFLYRKMWLLGIFSFIITTLLLTFLNIIGMIIILIGTIILAILFKKIYVNHAKKEIIKIKNKNPNSNEDEIYRMCSDKGGTALWAVIIYFVLMIIFIVGIVIAIYFLGWKAIFNTLENGLDIDININKEEENILSFNELVDAIKNDKTYGSGLNFLDTFKEQSTITTNNNEIKIVYSEGTSRYTTIFKYQNGVITYNFHGNKNSDTTRTQVLIDSCWITQILYIVGISKGYSDRDLEKWLEEYDGKDSNGIKVTNFSYTSMGYTEEVIDTFTLNINDFNIENIIDNTEVNDNNPSISTESGLYYQVPSGFNKSITEDDYAYYTYETEIDDCSFSIKKSPNNNYYTPTDYLKSTVYVPEDRLAYGLVTTTFNNTTWGYLYYETSFDKEYNYAMIENNSLYHLKYKIYEDSGLCSTKLDNLVNSLTFK
;
A
#
# COMPACT_ATOMS: atom_id res chain seq x y z
N MET A 1 48.34 11.69 -39.27
CA MET A 1 49.66 12.38 -39.21
C MET A 1 50.15 12.41 -37.76
N ASN A 2 51.43 12.64 -37.47
CA ASN A 2 51.93 12.76 -36.09
C ASN A 2 52.22 14.23 -35.77
N CYS A 3 51.99 14.65 -34.53
CA CYS A 3 52.30 16.00 -34.11
C CYS A 3 53.82 16.23 -34.11
N PRO A 4 54.34 17.29 -34.78
CA PRO A 4 55.79 17.53 -34.87
C PRO A 4 56.45 17.84 -33.52
N LYS A 5 55.67 18.26 -32.51
CA LYS A 5 56.18 18.63 -31.19
C LYS A 5 56.15 17.51 -30.15
N CYS A 6 55.19 16.60 -30.21
CA CYS A 6 55.06 15.51 -29.21
C CYS A 6 54.98 14.11 -29.80
N ASN A 7 55.08 13.99 -31.13
CA ASN A 7 55.07 12.75 -31.90
C ASN A 7 53.86 11.82 -31.70
N LYS A 8 52.78 12.31 -31.06
CA LYS A 8 51.52 11.57 -30.92
C LYS A 8 50.67 11.67 -32.19
N SER A 9 49.97 10.58 -32.51
CA SER A 9 49.06 10.49 -33.66
C SER A 9 47.90 11.47 -33.53
N ILE A 10 47.65 12.23 -34.60
CA ILE A 10 46.65 13.31 -34.71
C ILE A 10 45.85 13.14 -36.01
N ASN A 11 44.60 13.61 -35.99
CA ASN A 11 43.71 13.52 -37.14
C ASN A 11 44.08 14.56 -38.20
N GLU A 12 43.88 14.24 -39.48
CA GLU A 12 44.32 15.04 -40.64
C GLU A 12 43.70 16.46 -40.69
N PHE A 13 42.57 16.66 -40.02
CA PHE A 13 41.86 17.95 -39.91
C PHE A 13 42.09 18.69 -38.58
N ASP A 14 42.97 18.18 -37.70
CA ASP A 14 43.27 18.86 -36.44
C ASP A 14 44.12 20.11 -36.70
N LYS A 15 43.57 21.29 -36.37
CA LYS A 15 44.31 22.57 -36.44
C LYS A 15 45.31 22.74 -35.29
N VAL A 16 45.10 22.02 -34.19
CA VAL A 16 45.94 22.05 -32.98
C VAL A 16 46.08 20.64 -32.39
N CYS A 17 47.29 20.29 -31.98
CA CYS A 17 47.60 19.02 -31.35
C CYS A 17 46.94 18.92 -29.97
N ARG A 18 46.07 17.93 -29.83
CA ARG A 18 45.28 17.68 -28.61
C ARG A 18 46.11 17.19 -27.41
N TYR A 19 47.36 16.79 -27.62
CA TYR A 19 48.24 16.25 -26.58
C TYR A 19 49.25 17.25 -26.03
N CYS A 20 49.67 18.23 -26.84
CA CYS A 20 50.69 19.20 -26.42
C CYS A 20 50.38 20.66 -26.79
N GLY A 21 49.26 20.91 -27.46
CA GLY A 21 48.80 22.24 -27.85
C GLY A 21 49.53 22.86 -29.04
N ASN A 22 50.33 22.09 -29.79
CA ASN A 22 51.04 22.63 -30.96
C ASN A 22 50.07 22.91 -32.12
N ILE A 23 50.10 24.10 -32.71
CA ILE A 23 49.33 24.43 -33.93
C ILE A 23 49.92 23.65 -35.12
N LEU A 24 49.06 23.14 -36.00
CA LEU A 24 49.43 22.16 -37.04
C LEU A 24 49.27 22.68 -38.47
N ARG A 25 48.73 23.90 -38.67
CA ARG A 25 48.54 24.49 -39.98
C ARG A 25 48.66 26.02 -39.92
N GLU A 26 49.71 26.57 -40.51
CA GLU A 26 49.76 27.96 -40.99
C GLU A 26 49.22 27.94 -42.43
N GLU A 27 48.16 28.70 -42.71
CA GLU A 27 47.73 28.91 -44.09
C GLU A 27 48.73 29.88 -44.76
N HIS A 28 49.41 29.38 -45.81
CA HIS A 28 50.24 30.20 -46.68
C HIS A 28 49.40 31.32 -47.31
N ILE A 29 49.71 32.57 -46.96
CA ILE A 29 49.37 33.73 -47.79
C ILE A 29 50.61 34.03 -48.62
N GLU A 30 50.63 33.59 -49.87
CA GLU A 30 51.60 34.04 -50.87
C GLU A 30 50.96 35.13 -51.75
N ASN A 31 51.73 36.21 -51.92
CA ASN A 31 51.68 37.24 -52.97
C ASN A 31 50.61 38.35 -52.89
N LEU A 32 51.07 39.55 -52.45
CA LEU A 32 50.82 40.84 -53.12
C LEU A 32 51.99 41.79 -52.79
N GLU A 33 52.53 42.41 -53.84
CA GLU A 33 53.75 43.23 -53.88
C GLU A 33 53.57 44.67 -53.33
N GLU A 34 54.67 45.22 -52.80
CA GLU A 34 55.17 46.62 -52.77
C GLU A 34 54.54 47.77 -51.90
N ILE A 35 55.37 48.21 -50.90
CA ILE A 35 55.69 49.59 -50.39
C ILE A 35 54.70 50.27 -49.37
N PRO A 36 55.16 51.02 -48.34
CA PRO A 36 56.29 50.87 -47.40
C PRO A 36 55.89 51.05 -45.90
N ASN A 37 56.80 50.69 -45.00
CA ASN A 37 56.92 51.21 -43.63
C ASN A 37 55.69 51.07 -42.69
N PHE A 38 55.58 49.91 -42.03
CA PHE A 38 54.75 49.75 -40.83
C PHE A 38 55.60 49.38 -39.61
N ASN A 39 56.69 50.12 -39.39
CA ASN A 39 57.34 50.16 -38.08
C ASN A 39 56.58 51.12 -37.15
N GLN A 40 55.28 50.89 -36.90
CA GLN A 40 54.56 51.51 -35.78
C GLN A 40 53.19 50.89 -35.47
N ALA A 41 53.13 49.59 -35.19
CA ALA A 41 52.19 49.02 -34.21
C ALA A 41 52.49 47.53 -33.95
N PHE A 42 53.70 47.21 -33.48
CA PHE A 42 53.86 46.07 -32.58
C PHE A 42 53.41 46.52 -31.17
N SER A 43 52.15 46.91 -31.05
CA SER A 43 51.46 46.77 -29.79
C SER A 43 51.36 45.27 -29.55
N SER A 44 51.80 44.84 -28.36
CA SER A 44 51.63 43.50 -27.82
C SER A 44 50.20 43.00 -28.05
N GLN A 45 49.97 42.36 -29.19
CA GLN A 45 48.76 41.57 -29.41
C GLN A 45 48.96 40.34 -28.52
N ASN A 46 48.31 40.34 -27.36
CA ASN A 46 48.21 39.16 -26.51
C ASN A 46 47.87 37.97 -27.40
N LYS A 47 48.72 36.94 -27.39
CA LYS A 47 48.61 35.73 -28.19
C LYS A 47 47.25 35.04 -28.00
N TYR A 48 46.65 35.23 -26.83
CA TYR A 48 45.33 34.74 -26.49
C TYR A 48 44.43 35.88 -26.00
N ASN A 49 43.21 35.94 -26.52
CA ASN A 49 42.19 36.85 -26.03
C ASN A 49 41.41 36.22 -24.84
N GLU A 50 40.52 36.99 -24.20
CA GLU A 50 39.72 36.47 -23.06
C GLU A 50 38.88 35.24 -23.42
N THR A 51 38.37 35.18 -24.64
CA THR A 51 37.60 34.02 -25.11
C THR A 51 38.48 32.79 -25.21
N ASP A 52 39.72 32.87 -25.66
CA ASP A 52 40.62 31.72 -25.76
C ASP A 52 40.88 31.07 -24.39
N TYR A 53 41.14 31.88 -23.36
CA TYR A 53 41.27 31.38 -21.98
C TYR A 53 39.96 30.74 -21.48
N LEU A 54 38.81 31.30 -21.85
CA LEU A 54 37.50 30.76 -21.49
C LEU A 54 37.24 29.41 -22.16
N TYR A 55 37.55 29.28 -23.45
CA TYR A 55 37.43 28.02 -24.18
C TYR A 55 38.40 26.97 -23.63
N ALA A 56 39.64 27.36 -23.31
CA ALA A 56 40.61 26.48 -22.66
C ALA A 56 40.10 25.95 -21.31
N TYR A 57 39.55 26.84 -20.47
CA TYR A 57 39.00 26.47 -19.16
C TYR A 57 37.73 25.60 -19.28
N ILE A 58 36.83 25.91 -20.20
CA ILE A 58 35.60 25.13 -20.37
C ILE A 58 35.90 23.77 -21.00
N GLY A 59 36.90 23.69 -21.89
CA GLY A 59 37.36 22.48 -22.53
C GLY A 59 36.33 21.89 -23.50
N LYS A 60 36.15 20.56 -23.46
CA LYS A 60 35.27 19.84 -24.38
C LYS A 60 33.84 20.42 -24.34
N ASN A 61 33.27 20.66 -25.52
CA ASN A 61 31.94 21.25 -25.75
C ASN A 61 31.80 22.74 -25.38
N ALA A 62 32.90 23.52 -25.35
CA ALA A 62 32.84 24.94 -25.02
C ALA A 62 31.88 25.74 -25.91
N GLU A 63 31.90 25.50 -27.22
CA GLU A 63 30.99 26.14 -28.19
C GLU A 63 29.51 25.91 -27.83
N LYS A 64 29.15 24.67 -27.47
CA LYS A 64 27.76 24.32 -27.11
C LYS A 64 27.31 25.02 -25.83
N ILE A 65 28.21 25.20 -24.87
CA ILE A 65 27.90 25.82 -23.57
C ILE A 65 27.82 27.34 -23.70
N ILE A 66 28.72 27.95 -24.47
CA ILE A 66 28.72 29.40 -24.69
C ILE A 66 27.60 29.80 -25.66
N GLY A 67 27.31 29.00 -26.69
CA GLY A 67 26.24 29.26 -27.66
C GLY A 67 24.84 28.87 -27.19
N GLY A 68 24.72 27.88 -26.31
CA GLY A 68 23.43 27.31 -25.89
C GLY A 68 22.58 28.22 -25.01
N LYS A 69 21.26 28.07 -25.11
CA LYS A 69 20.26 28.73 -24.22
C LYS A 69 19.73 27.78 -23.14
N TRP A 70 19.86 26.47 -23.33
CA TRP A 70 19.35 25.41 -22.47
C TRP A 70 20.43 24.36 -22.23
N SER A 71 20.53 23.85 -21.01
CA SER A 71 21.48 22.82 -20.62
C SER A 71 20.75 21.52 -20.25
N TRP A 72 20.64 20.60 -21.21
CA TRP A 72 20.06 19.26 -21.01
C TRP A 72 20.73 18.50 -19.86
N CYS A 73 22.05 18.65 -19.71
CA CYS A 73 22.78 17.97 -18.65
C CYS A 73 22.38 18.49 -17.27
N THR A 74 22.14 19.80 -17.12
CA THR A 74 21.66 20.38 -15.85
C THR A 74 20.24 19.93 -15.54
N PHE A 75 19.38 19.79 -16.56
CA PHE A 75 18.01 19.33 -16.35
C PHE A 75 17.95 17.89 -15.83
N PHE A 76 18.63 16.95 -16.49
CA PHE A 76 18.58 15.53 -16.12
C PHE A 76 19.50 15.15 -14.96
N PHE A 77 20.67 15.79 -14.85
CA PHE A 77 21.69 15.41 -13.85
C PHE A 77 21.86 16.45 -12.74
N ASN A 78 21.13 17.56 -12.79
CA ASN A 78 21.06 18.59 -11.74
C ASN A 78 22.42 18.90 -11.09
N TYR A 79 22.53 18.74 -9.77
CA TYR A 79 23.75 19.04 -9.01
C TYR A 79 24.94 18.13 -9.37
N ALA A 80 24.71 16.91 -9.86
CA ALA A 80 25.79 16.04 -10.33
C ALA A 80 26.49 16.65 -11.55
N TYR A 81 25.77 17.39 -12.40
CA TYR A 81 26.39 18.12 -13.51
C TYR A 81 27.23 19.31 -13.04
N PHE A 82 26.83 19.98 -11.95
CA PHE A 82 27.67 21.03 -11.36
C PHE A 82 28.99 20.47 -10.82
N LEU A 83 28.95 19.32 -10.14
CA LEU A 83 30.14 18.61 -9.66
C LEU A 83 31.03 18.16 -10.84
N TYR A 84 30.43 17.60 -11.89
CA TYR A 84 31.14 17.24 -13.12
C TYR A 84 31.91 18.42 -13.73
N ARG A 85 31.35 19.63 -13.64
CA ARG A 85 31.97 20.88 -14.14
C ARG A 85 32.83 21.60 -13.09
N LYS A 86 33.19 20.92 -12.01
CA LYS A 86 34.05 21.41 -10.90
C LYS A 86 33.47 22.62 -10.15
N MET A 87 32.16 22.85 -10.21
CA MET A 87 31.47 23.84 -9.37
C MET A 87 31.09 23.22 -8.02
N TRP A 88 32.11 22.84 -7.24
CA TRP A 88 31.95 22.03 -6.03
C TRP A 88 30.95 22.60 -5.02
N LEU A 89 31.11 23.88 -4.69
CA LEU A 89 30.29 24.53 -3.67
C LEU A 89 28.81 24.61 -4.10
N LEU A 90 28.55 24.96 -5.36
CA LEU A 90 27.18 25.01 -5.89
C LEU A 90 26.57 23.60 -5.96
N GLY A 91 27.33 22.61 -6.42
CA GLY A 91 26.88 21.22 -6.48
C GLY A 91 26.51 20.66 -5.10
N ILE A 92 27.39 20.83 -4.11
CA ILE A 92 27.13 20.38 -2.73
C ILE A 92 25.93 21.10 -2.12
N PHE A 93 25.84 22.41 -2.29
CA PHE A 93 24.72 23.20 -1.76
C PHE A 93 23.38 22.79 -2.38
N SER A 94 23.34 22.61 -3.71
CA SER A 94 22.15 22.13 -4.42
C SER A 94 21.77 20.71 -4.01
N PHE A 95 22.74 19.82 -3.74
CA PHE A 95 22.49 18.48 -3.21
C PHE A 95 21.82 18.52 -1.84
N ILE A 96 22.36 19.31 -0.91
CA ILE A 96 21.81 19.46 0.46
C ILE A 96 20.38 19.99 0.40
N ILE A 97 20.15 21.08 -0.36
CA ILE A 97 18.80 21.66 -0.50
C ILE A 97 17.82 20.64 -1.09
N THR A 98 18.21 19.92 -2.14
CA THR A 98 17.34 18.92 -2.78
C THR A 98 16.98 17.82 -1.79
N THR A 99 17.94 17.36 -0.98
CA THR A 99 17.72 16.33 0.05
C THR A 99 16.77 16.83 1.13
N LEU A 100 16.94 18.07 1.61
CA LEU A 100 16.05 18.67 2.60
C LEU A 100 14.62 18.83 2.06
N LEU A 101 14.45 19.34 0.84
CA LEU A 101 13.13 19.51 0.21
C LEU A 101 12.38 18.19 0.08
N LEU A 102 13.07 17.11 -0.32
CA LEU A 102 12.47 15.78 -0.43
C LEU A 102 12.09 15.20 0.94
N THR A 103 12.91 15.46 1.97
CA THR A 103 12.67 14.91 3.32
C THR A 103 11.50 15.60 4.03
N PHE A 104 11.35 16.91 3.86
CA PHE A 104 10.38 17.70 4.66
C PHE A 104 9.10 18.08 3.93
N LEU A 105 9.08 18.12 2.59
CA LEU A 105 7.96 18.68 1.82
C LEU A 105 7.27 17.67 0.88
N ASN A 106 7.67 16.39 0.89
CA ASN A 106 7.07 15.31 0.08
C ASN A 106 6.78 15.74 -1.37
N ILE A 107 5.52 15.64 -1.82
CA ILE A 107 5.10 15.94 -3.20
C ILE A 107 5.29 17.41 -3.59
N ILE A 108 5.10 18.34 -2.64
CA ILE A 108 5.33 19.76 -2.88
C ILE A 108 6.83 20.01 -3.12
N GLY A 109 7.69 19.32 -2.36
CA GLY A 109 9.13 19.32 -2.56
C GLY A 109 9.53 18.87 -3.97
N MET A 110 8.91 17.81 -4.49
CA MET A 110 9.18 17.32 -5.85
C MET A 110 8.84 18.36 -6.93
N ILE A 111 7.70 19.05 -6.80
CA ILE A 111 7.28 20.10 -7.75
C ILE A 111 8.28 21.28 -7.72
N ILE A 112 8.68 21.72 -6.51
CA ILE A 112 9.67 22.80 -6.35
C ILE A 112 11.01 22.41 -7.00
N ILE A 113 11.47 21.17 -6.79
CA ILE A 113 12.71 20.67 -7.40
C ILE A 113 12.59 20.67 -8.92
N LEU A 114 11.47 20.18 -9.47
CA LEU A 114 11.26 20.14 -10.93
C LEU A 114 11.32 21.56 -11.52
N ILE A 115 10.58 22.51 -10.95
CA ILE A 115 10.61 23.91 -11.40
C ILE A 115 12.03 24.49 -11.28
N GLY A 116 12.70 24.22 -10.15
CA GLY A 116 14.07 24.65 -9.89
C GLY A 116 15.07 24.12 -10.92
N THR A 117 14.96 22.85 -11.32
CA THR A 117 15.84 22.26 -12.34
C THR A 117 15.65 22.87 -13.72
N ILE A 118 14.41 23.20 -14.10
CA ILE A 118 14.11 23.90 -15.36
C ILE A 118 14.76 25.30 -15.34
N ILE A 119 14.58 26.05 -14.25
CA ILE A 119 15.18 27.37 -14.08
C ILE A 119 16.72 27.28 -14.15
N LEU A 120 17.32 26.33 -13.43
CA LEU A 120 18.77 26.12 -13.44
C LEU A 120 19.30 25.69 -14.81
N ALA A 121 18.55 24.90 -15.58
CA ALA A 121 18.94 24.49 -16.92
C ALA A 121 18.99 25.67 -17.90
N ILE A 122 18.10 26.65 -17.76
CA ILE A 122 18.12 27.91 -18.53
C ILE A 122 19.28 28.78 -18.07
N LEU A 123 19.47 28.95 -16.75
CA LEU A 123 20.47 29.85 -16.18
C LEU A 123 21.91 29.28 -16.20
N PHE A 124 22.07 27.98 -16.49
CA PHE A 124 23.33 27.26 -16.39
C PHE A 124 24.48 27.99 -17.10
N LYS A 125 24.28 28.39 -18.37
CA LYS A 125 25.32 29.09 -19.15
C LYS A 125 25.82 30.32 -18.42
N LYS A 126 24.91 31.17 -17.93
CA LYS A 126 25.26 32.42 -17.25
C LYS A 126 26.05 32.13 -15.97
N ILE A 127 25.57 31.18 -15.17
CA ILE A 127 26.20 30.78 -13.90
C ILE A 127 27.61 30.23 -14.17
N TYR A 128 27.73 29.29 -15.10
CA TYR A 128 28.99 28.60 -15.35
C TYR A 128 30.04 29.47 -16.05
N VAL A 129 29.65 30.29 -17.05
CA VAL A 129 30.58 31.21 -17.71
C VAL A 129 31.12 32.25 -16.70
N ASN A 130 30.26 32.76 -15.81
CA ASN A 130 30.70 33.67 -14.75
C ASN A 130 31.66 32.99 -13.77
N HIS A 131 31.37 31.73 -13.40
CA HIS A 131 32.28 30.93 -12.58
C HIS A 131 33.65 30.74 -13.27
N ALA A 132 33.66 30.32 -14.54
CA ALA A 132 34.89 30.13 -15.31
C ALA A 132 35.72 31.43 -15.41
N LYS A 133 35.08 32.57 -15.70
CA LYS A 133 35.75 33.88 -15.72
C LYS A 133 36.40 34.21 -14.38
N LYS A 134 35.68 33.99 -13.27
CA LYS A 134 36.24 34.21 -11.91
C LYS A 134 37.44 33.32 -11.63
N GLU A 135 37.40 32.05 -12.03
CA GLU A 135 38.53 31.13 -11.86
C GLU A 135 39.73 31.51 -12.73
N ILE A 136 39.51 31.94 -13.98
CA ILE A 136 40.58 32.45 -14.86
C ILE A 136 41.25 33.69 -14.25
N ILE A 137 40.47 34.64 -13.71
CA ILE A 137 41.02 35.82 -13.02
C ILE A 137 41.85 35.38 -11.81
N LYS A 138 41.39 34.41 -11.02
CA LYS A 138 42.17 33.87 -9.89
C LYS A 138 43.48 33.21 -10.35
N ILE A 139 43.48 32.51 -11.48
CA ILE A 139 44.69 31.90 -12.04
C ILE A 139 45.68 32.99 -12.44
N LYS A 140 45.23 34.02 -13.17
CA LYS A 140 46.07 35.16 -13.56
C LYS A 140 46.64 35.89 -12.34
N ASN A 141 45.81 36.20 -11.35
CA ASN A 141 46.24 36.93 -10.15
C ASN A 141 47.22 36.12 -9.27
N LYS A 142 47.10 34.78 -9.23
CA LYS A 142 48.03 33.92 -8.49
C LYS A 142 49.37 33.71 -9.20
N ASN A 143 49.43 33.98 -10.50
CA ASN A 143 50.62 33.76 -11.33
C ASN A 143 50.95 35.04 -12.14
N PRO A 144 51.26 36.17 -11.47
CA PRO A 144 51.45 37.46 -12.15
C PRO A 144 52.65 37.48 -13.10
N ASN A 145 53.62 36.57 -12.92
CA ASN A 145 54.85 36.50 -13.70
C ASN A 145 54.83 35.39 -14.77
N SER A 146 53.75 34.62 -14.87
CA SER A 146 53.63 33.57 -15.89
C SER A 146 53.36 34.15 -17.27
N ASN A 147 53.97 33.55 -18.29
CA ASN A 147 53.68 33.93 -19.67
C ASN A 147 52.28 33.43 -20.12
N GLU A 148 51.79 33.95 -21.24
CA GLU A 148 50.43 33.67 -21.72
C GLU A 148 50.19 32.19 -22.05
N ASP A 149 51.20 31.47 -22.55
CA ASP A 149 51.12 30.03 -22.82
C ASP A 149 50.99 29.22 -21.52
N GLU A 150 51.70 29.61 -20.46
CA GLU A 150 51.57 29.00 -19.13
C GLU A 150 50.19 29.24 -18.54
N ILE A 151 49.68 30.48 -18.59
CA ILE A 151 48.33 30.81 -18.10
C ILE A 151 47.27 30.02 -18.88
N TYR A 152 47.41 29.90 -20.20
CA TYR A 152 46.50 29.13 -21.04
C TYR A 152 46.47 27.65 -20.64
N ARG A 153 47.65 27.03 -20.44
CA ARG A 153 47.77 25.65 -19.97
C ARG A 153 47.17 25.46 -18.58
N MET A 154 47.46 26.35 -17.64
CA MET A 154 46.87 26.32 -16.29
C MET A 154 45.34 26.41 -16.32
N CYS A 155 44.77 27.22 -17.23
CA CYS A 155 43.33 27.29 -17.43
C CYS A 155 42.76 25.94 -17.91
N SER A 156 43.43 25.30 -18.88
CA SER A 156 43.04 23.98 -19.39
C SER A 156 43.12 22.88 -18.33
N ASP A 157 44.21 22.87 -17.54
CA ASP A 157 44.45 21.85 -16.51
C ASP A 157 43.46 21.97 -15.34
N LYS A 158 43.18 23.20 -14.89
CA LYS A 158 42.20 23.43 -13.81
C LYS A 158 40.76 23.24 -14.28
N GLY A 159 40.48 23.62 -15.51
CA GLY A 159 39.17 23.57 -16.14
C GLY A 159 38.71 22.17 -16.53
N GLY A 160 37.88 22.09 -17.58
CA GLY A 160 37.36 20.85 -18.11
C GLY A 160 36.34 20.17 -17.19
N THR A 161 36.44 18.85 -17.08
CA THR A 161 35.41 18.00 -16.48
C THR A 161 36.01 16.96 -15.53
N ALA A 162 35.33 16.68 -14.43
CA ALA A 162 35.75 15.70 -13.43
C ALA A 162 34.87 14.44 -13.48
N LEU A 163 35.18 13.51 -14.38
CA LEU A 163 34.42 12.24 -14.51
C LEU A 163 34.45 11.42 -13.21
N TRP A 164 35.60 11.39 -12.53
CA TRP A 164 35.78 10.70 -11.26
C TRP A 164 34.81 11.21 -10.18
N ALA A 165 34.47 12.50 -10.17
CA ALA A 165 33.54 13.06 -9.19
C ALA A 165 32.11 12.54 -9.40
N VAL A 166 31.71 12.30 -10.65
CA VAL A 166 30.42 11.70 -10.97
C VAL A 166 30.38 10.24 -10.55
N ILE A 167 31.47 9.49 -10.79
CA ILE A 167 31.59 8.08 -10.37
C ILE A 167 31.50 7.97 -8.84
N ILE A 168 32.29 8.76 -8.10
CA ILE A 168 32.24 8.79 -6.63
C ILE A 168 30.84 9.13 -6.15
N TYR A 169 30.19 10.13 -6.77
CA TYR A 169 28.82 10.50 -6.43
C TYR A 169 27.85 9.31 -6.56
N PHE A 170 27.87 8.59 -7.70
CA PHE A 170 26.99 7.43 -7.87
C PHE A 170 27.31 6.29 -6.89
N VAL A 171 28.58 6.04 -6.60
CA VAL A 171 28.99 5.05 -5.59
C VAL A 171 28.45 5.42 -4.21
N LEU A 172 28.61 6.67 -3.79
CA LEU A 172 28.06 7.16 -2.52
C LEU A 172 26.53 7.09 -2.48
N MET A 173 25.87 7.37 -3.60
CA MET A 173 24.41 7.31 -3.70
C MET A 173 23.89 5.88 -3.60
N ILE A 174 24.58 4.91 -4.22
CA ILE A 174 24.28 3.47 -4.06
C ILE A 174 24.49 3.03 -2.62
N ILE A 175 25.62 3.40 -1.99
CA ILE A 175 25.88 3.08 -0.57
C ILE A 175 24.80 3.67 0.32
N PHE A 176 24.36 4.90 0.05
CA PHE A 176 23.29 5.55 0.79
C PHE A 176 21.94 4.83 0.63
N ILE A 177 21.56 4.45 -0.60
CA ILE A 177 20.33 3.67 -0.85
C ILE A 177 20.41 2.32 -0.13
N VAL A 178 21.52 1.59 -0.27
CA VAL A 178 21.73 0.30 0.41
C VAL A 178 21.65 0.50 1.92
N GLY A 179 22.24 1.57 2.45
CA GLY A 179 22.14 1.95 3.86
C GLY A 179 20.70 2.20 4.31
N ILE A 180 19.89 2.88 3.49
CA ILE A 180 18.45 3.07 3.75
C ILE A 180 17.72 1.73 3.73
N VAL A 181 17.95 0.88 2.73
CA VAL A 181 17.29 -0.44 2.63
C VAL A 181 17.65 -1.31 3.84
N ILE A 182 18.93 -1.31 4.22
CA ILE A 182 19.42 -1.99 5.43
C ILE A 182 18.77 -1.38 6.68
N ALA A 183 18.69 -0.06 6.79
CA ALA A 183 18.04 0.60 7.92
C ALA A 183 16.54 0.28 8.00
N ILE A 184 15.82 0.27 6.89
CA ILE A 184 14.41 -0.15 6.83
C ILE A 184 14.28 -1.62 7.25
N TYR A 185 15.17 -2.49 6.75
CA TYR A 185 15.21 -3.89 7.15
C TYR A 185 15.45 -4.03 8.66
N PHE A 186 16.42 -3.31 9.23
CA PHE A 186 16.70 -3.30 10.67
C PHE A 186 15.61 -2.64 11.51
N LEU A 187 14.91 -1.62 11.01
CA LEU A 187 13.78 -0.99 11.70
C LEU A 187 12.56 -1.89 11.71
N GLY A 188 12.26 -2.56 10.59
CA GLY A 188 11.25 -3.61 10.51
C GLY A 188 11.61 -4.79 11.42
N TRP A 189 12.87 -5.20 11.43
CA TRP A 189 13.34 -6.26 12.32
C TRP A 189 13.34 -5.84 13.78
N LYS A 190 13.62 -4.57 14.11
CA LYS A 190 13.48 -4.04 15.49
C LYS A 190 12.03 -3.95 15.95
N ALA A 191 11.09 -3.61 15.06
CA ALA A 191 9.68 -3.66 15.39
C ALA A 191 9.27 -5.10 15.70
N ILE A 192 9.70 -6.05 14.86
CA ILE A 192 9.49 -7.50 15.07
C ILE A 192 10.19 -7.97 16.35
N PHE A 193 11.45 -7.59 16.60
CA PHE A 193 12.21 -7.97 17.81
C PHE A 193 11.67 -7.32 19.07
N ASN A 194 11.17 -6.08 19.04
CA ASN A 194 10.54 -5.48 20.21
C ASN A 194 9.18 -6.13 20.50
N THR A 195 8.46 -6.59 19.48
CA THR A 195 7.25 -7.41 19.65
C THR A 195 7.60 -8.81 20.18
N LEU A 196 8.70 -9.39 19.72
CA LEU A 196 9.21 -10.68 20.20
C LEU A 196 9.77 -10.57 21.63
N GLU A 197 10.59 -9.57 21.97
CA GLU A 197 11.22 -9.42 23.30
C GLU A 197 10.21 -9.05 24.39
N ASN A 198 9.13 -8.32 24.05
CA ASN A 198 7.99 -8.12 24.94
C ASN A 198 6.99 -9.30 24.93
N GLY A 199 7.17 -10.27 24.02
CA GLY A 199 6.34 -11.47 23.86
C GLY A 199 7.05 -12.80 24.17
N LEU A 200 8.30 -12.78 24.65
CA LEU A 200 9.12 -13.95 24.91
C LEU A 200 9.45 -14.06 26.41
N ASP A 201 8.48 -14.52 27.20
CA ASP A 201 8.77 -15.55 28.21
C ASP A 201 8.65 -16.88 27.48
N ILE A 202 9.80 -17.49 27.18
CA ILE A 202 9.90 -18.66 26.31
C ILE A 202 9.70 -19.93 27.11
N ASP A 203 8.77 -20.78 26.69
CA ASP A 203 8.96 -22.24 26.75
C ASP A 203 8.92 -22.80 25.33
N ILE A 204 10.03 -23.40 24.91
CA ILE A 204 10.24 -23.93 23.56
C ILE A 204 9.57 -25.30 23.45
N ASN A 205 8.67 -25.47 22.48
CA ASN A 205 8.58 -26.76 21.79
C ASN A 205 8.20 -26.58 20.31
N ILE A 206 8.97 -27.25 19.46
CA ILE A 206 8.96 -27.14 18.01
C ILE A 206 7.76 -27.92 17.44
N ASN A 207 7.13 -27.33 16.41
CA ASN A 207 5.94 -27.76 15.65
C ASN A 207 4.60 -27.37 16.28
N LYS A 208 4.01 -26.26 15.83
CA LYS A 208 2.56 -26.04 15.90
C LYS A 208 2.11 -25.10 14.78
N GLU A 209 1.05 -25.50 14.10
CA GLU A 209 0.20 -24.60 13.33
C GLU A 209 -0.15 -23.39 14.22
N GLU A 210 0.09 -22.17 13.74
CA GLU A 210 -0.26 -20.96 14.48
C GLU A 210 -1.79 -20.83 14.54
N GLU A 211 -2.38 -21.32 15.64
CA GLU A 211 -3.70 -20.87 16.08
C GLU A 211 -3.60 -19.37 16.41
N ASN A 212 -4.43 -18.57 15.74
CA ASN A 212 -4.49 -17.13 15.93
C ASN A 212 -5.18 -16.84 17.29
N ILE A 213 -4.42 -16.68 18.37
CA ILE A 213 -4.95 -16.48 19.73
C ILE A 213 -5.37 -15.01 19.90
N LEU A 214 -6.66 -14.77 20.15
CA LEU A 214 -7.20 -13.44 20.47
C LEU A 214 -6.46 -12.83 21.69
N SER A 215 -5.81 -11.68 21.49
CA SER A 215 -5.09 -10.98 22.55
C SER A 215 -6.02 -10.13 23.45
N PHE A 216 -5.54 -9.76 24.64
CA PHE A 216 -6.29 -8.91 25.57
C PHE A 216 -6.69 -7.56 24.95
N ASN A 217 -5.79 -6.95 24.18
CA ASN A 217 -6.06 -5.65 23.55
C ASN A 217 -7.11 -5.80 22.45
N GLU A 218 -7.06 -6.86 21.65
CA GLU A 218 -8.07 -7.14 20.62
C GLU A 218 -9.45 -7.42 21.25
N LEU A 219 -9.50 -8.17 22.35
CA LEU A 219 -10.73 -8.37 23.13
C LEU A 219 -11.30 -7.04 23.64
N VAL A 220 -10.45 -6.18 24.21
CA VAL A 220 -10.86 -4.85 24.71
C VAL A 220 -11.39 -3.96 23.59
N ASP A 221 -10.71 -3.96 22.44
CA ASP A 221 -11.11 -3.16 21.28
C ASP A 221 -12.42 -3.67 20.69
N ALA A 222 -12.62 -4.99 20.60
CA ALA A 222 -13.89 -5.59 20.17
C ALA A 222 -15.05 -5.19 21.11
N ILE A 223 -14.87 -5.34 22.42
CA ILE A 223 -15.89 -4.95 23.43
C ILE A 223 -16.30 -3.47 23.27
N LYS A 224 -15.33 -2.57 23.00
CA LYS A 224 -15.57 -1.13 22.84
C LYS A 224 -16.19 -0.76 21.49
N ASN A 225 -15.73 -1.35 20.40
CA ASN A 225 -16.05 -0.91 19.04
C ASN A 225 -17.21 -1.67 18.40
N ASP A 226 -17.63 -2.80 18.95
CA ASP A 226 -18.64 -3.64 18.29
C ASP A 226 -20.04 -3.04 18.26
N LYS A 227 -20.74 -3.28 17.15
CA LYS A 227 -22.19 -3.40 17.15
C LYS A 227 -22.52 -4.73 17.85
N THR A 228 -23.50 -4.72 18.74
CA THR A 228 -24.14 -5.93 19.27
C THR A 228 -24.24 -7.03 18.21
N TYR A 229 -23.64 -8.18 18.47
CA TYR A 229 -23.77 -9.36 17.61
C TYR A 229 -24.91 -10.23 18.14
N GLY A 230 -25.84 -10.60 17.25
CA GLY A 230 -27.03 -11.41 17.56
C GLY A 230 -28.33 -10.61 17.54
N SER A 231 -29.25 -10.98 16.64
CA SER A 231 -30.61 -10.41 16.50
C SER A 231 -31.46 -10.52 17.76
N GLY A 232 -31.11 -11.44 18.69
CA GLY A 232 -31.77 -11.62 19.98
C GLY A 232 -31.30 -10.69 21.12
N LEU A 233 -30.25 -9.88 20.92
CA LEU A 233 -29.59 -9.11 21.99
C LEU A 233 -29.84 -7.58 21.93
N ASN A 234 -30.96 -7.13 21.34
CA ASN A 234 -31.37 -5.71 21.34
C ASN A 234 -31.43 -5.06 22.74
N PHE A 235 -31.56 -5.86 23.80
CA PHE A 235 -31.49 -5.40 25.19
C PHE A 235 -30.07 -4.92 25.58
N LEU A 236 -29.03 -5.51 25.00
CA LEU A 236 -27.62 -5.19 25.27
C LEU A 236 -27.23 -3.78 24.80
N ASP A 237 -27.83 -3.28 23.72
CA ASP A 237 -27.59 -1.91 23.24
C ASP A 237 -27.93 -0.87 24.31
N THR A 238 -29.05 -1.10 25.01
CA THR A 238 -29.49 -0.21 26.10
C THR A 238 -28.52 -0.23 27.27
N PHE A 239 -27.96 -1.39 27.63
CA PHE A 239 -26.91 -1.46 28.68
C PHE A 239 -25.60 -0.87 28.20
N LYS A 240 -25.22 -1.09 26.95
CA LYS A 240 -23.95 -0.64 26.38
C LYS A 240 -23.89 0.88 26.32
N GLU A 241 -24.95 1.53 25.84
CA GLU A 241 -25.04 3.00 25.79
C GLU A 241 -24.94 3.67 27.17
N GLN A 242 -25.41 2.99 28.21
CA GLN A 242 -25.42 3.48 29.60
C GLN A 242 -24.25 2.93 30.45
N SER A 243 -23.32 2.20 29.83
CA SER A 243 -22.16 1.61 30.50
C SER A 243 -20.89 2.41 30.24
N THR A 244 -20.08 2.57 31.28
CA THR A 244 -18.71 3.06 31.16
C THR A 244 -17.75 1.89 31.25
N ILE A 245 -16.91 1.70 30.22
CA ILE A 245 -15.91 0.62 30.16
C ILE A 245 -14.53 1.20 30.47
N THR A 246 -13.88 0.66 31.49
CA THR A 246 -12.51 1.04 31.90
C THR A 246 -11.62 -0.20 31.92
N THR A 247 -10.36 -0.04 31.51
CA THR A 247 -9.42 -1.16 31.36
C THR A 247 -8.12 -0.85 32.07
N ASN A 248 -7.56 -1.83 32.79
CA ASN A 248 -6.27 -1.71 33.46
C ASN A 248 -5.49 -3.03 33.33
N ASN A 249 -4.39 -3.01 32.56
CA ASN A 249 -3.42 -4.09 32.28
C ASN A 249 -3.98 -5.47 31.93
N ASN A 250 -4.81 -6.07 32.79
CA ASN A 250 -5.42 -7.39 32.69
C ASN A 250 -6.90 -7.42 33.17
N GLU A 251 -7.54 -6.27 33.38
CA GLU A 251 -8.91 -6.17 33.91
C GLU A 251 -9.78 -5.30 33.01
N ILE A 252 -11.01 -5.75 32.77
CA ILE A 252 -12.08 -5.04 32.09
C ILE A 252 -13.18 -4.78 33.12
N LYS A 253 -13.36 -3.51 33.48
CA LYS A 253 -14.36 -3.06 34.42
C LYS A 253 -15.45 -2.29 33.70
N ILE A 254 -16.67 -2.78 33.82
CA ILE A 254 -17.86 -2.21 33.19
C ILE A 254 -18.78 -1.70 34.28
N VAL A 255 -19.19 -0.43 34.17
CA VAL A 255 -20.06 0.23 35.14
C VAL A 255 -21.31 0.72 34.44
N TYR A 256 -22.43 0.03 34.69
CA TYR A 256 -23.76 0.45 34.25
C TYR A 256 -24.40 1.36 35.29
N SER A 257 -25.00 2.46 34.84
CA SER A 257 -25.64 3.44 35.73
C SER A 257 -27.06 3.75 35.26
N GLU A 258 -28.04 3.55 36.14
CA GLU A 258 -29.45 3.88 35.89
C GLU A 258 -29.98 4.69 37.08
N GLY A 259 -30.28 5.97 36.86
CA GLY A 259 -30.67 6.89 37.94
C GLY A 259 -29.59 7.02 39.02
N THR A 260 -29.92 6.63 40.26
CA THR A 260 -28.98 6.60 41.40
C THR A 260 -28.31 5.25 41.61
N SER A 261 -28.73 4.22 40.88
CA SER A 261 -28.21 2.86 41.01
C SER A 261 -26.97 2.68 40.14
N ARG A 262 -25.97 1.97 40.67
CA ARG A 262 -24.72 1.64 39.96
C ARG A 262 -24.42 0.16 40.08
N TYR A 263 -24.16 -0.47 38.95
CA TYR A 263 -23.89 -1.89 38.82
C TYR A 263 -22.50 -2.05 38.21
N THR A 264 -21.70 -2.98 38.70
CA THR A 264 -20.29 -3.13 38.30
C THR A 264 -19.98 -4.58 37.97
N THR A 265 -19.53 -4.80 36.74
CA THR A 265 -19.08 -6.10 36.22
C THR A 265 -17.57 -6.03 36.02
N ILE A 266 -16.85 -7.06 36.46
CA ILE A 266 -15.38 -7.10 36.35
C ILE A 266 -14.97 -8.43 35.73
N PHE A 267 -14.27 -8.36 34.59
CA PHE A 267 -13.59 -9.49 33.98
C PHE A 267 -12.09 -9.34 34.16
N LYS A 268 -11.41 -10.44 34.50
CA LYS A 268 -9.95 -10.50 34.57
C LYS A 268 -9.43 -11.43 33.48
N TYR A 269 -8.36 -11.01 32.83
CA TYR A 269 -7.68 -11.72 31.76
C TYR A 269 -6.29 -12.14 32.23
N GLN A 270 -5.98 -13.43 32.14
CA GLN A 270 -4.64 -13.92 32.41
C GLN A 270 -4.35 -15.14 31.54
N ASN A 271 -3.27 -15.09 30.75
CA ASN A 271 -2.78 -16.22 29.95
C ASN A 271 -3.85 -16.86 29.05
N GLY A 272 -4.67 -16.04 28.36
CA GLY A 272 -5.75 -16.54 27.48
C GLY A 272 -7.01 -17.02 28.23
N VAL A 273 -7.08 -16.80 29.54
CA VAL A 273 -8.24 -17.15 30.37
C VAL A 273 -8.94 -15.89 30.86
N ILE A 274 -10.23 -15.79 30.58
CA ILE A 274 -11.12 -14.76 31.10
C ILE A 274 -11.83 -15.32 32.33
N THR A 275 -11.86 -14.56 33.42
CA THR A 275 -12.56 -14.94 34.65
C THR A 275 -13.50 -13.83 35.10
N TYR A 276 -14.63 -14.24 35.65
CA TYR A 276 -15.64 -13.39 36.24
C TYR A 276 -16.11 -14.01 37.56
N ASN A 277 -16.39 -13.16 38.54
CA ASN A 277 -17.03 -13.54 39.79
C ASN A 277 -18.17 -12.55 40.09
N PHE A 278 -19.30 -13.06 40.55
CA PHE A 278 -20.43 -12.24 40.95
C PHE A 278 -20.06 -11.41 42.18
N HIS A 279 -20.21 -10.09 42.06
CA HIS A 279 -19.86 -9.13 43.12
C HIS A 279 -21.08 -8.39 43.71
N GLY A 280 -22.29 -8.70 43.25
CA GLY A 280 -23.52 -8.16 43.80
C GLY A 280 -23.87 -8.72 45.18
N ASN A 281 -24.77 -8.05 45.89
CA ASN A 281 -25.36 -8.63 47.10
C ASN A 281 -26.31 -9.75 46.70
N LYS A 282 -26.07 -11.00 47.11
CA LYS A 282 -26.91 -12.17 46.76
C LYS A 282 -28.30 -12.18 47.42
N ASN A 283 -28.51 -11.32 48.42
CA ASN A 283 -29.72 -11.27 49.25
C ASN A 283 -30.54 -9.98 49.04
N SER A 284 -30.39 -9.31 47.88
CA SER A 284 -31.01 -8.01 47.60
C SER A 284 -32.03 -8.11 46.46
N ASP A 285 -32.98 -7.17 46.40
CA ASP A 285 -33.84 -7.06 45.21
C ASP A 285 -33.07 -6.53 43.99
N THR A 286 -31.93 -5.85 44.22
CA THR A 286 -31.04 -5.37 43.16
C THR A 286 -30.19 -6.47 42.51
N THR A 287 -30.17 -7.68 43.09
CA THR A 287 -29.44 -8.85 42.57
C THR A 287 -29.91 -9.20 41.18
N ARG A 288 -31.22 -9.15 40.92
CA ARG A 288 -31.80 -9.48 39.62
C ARG A 288 -31.24 -8.61 38.49
N THR A 289 -31.19 -7.29 38.70
CA THR A 289 -30.65 -6.36 37.69
C THR A 289 -29.16 -6.58 37.46
N GLN A 290 -28.37 -6.80 38.52
CA GLN A 290 -26.93 -7.11 38.39
C GLN A 290 -26.71 -8.41 37.61
N VAL A 291 -27.48 -9.47 37.91
CA VAL A 291 -27.40 -10.76 37.19
C VAL A 291 -27.70 -10.60 35.70
N LEU A 292 -28.72 -9.83 35.34
CA LEU A 292 -29.07 -9.58 33.94
C LEU A 292 -27.94 -8.87 33.19
N ILE A 293 -27.35 -7.83 33.80
CA ILE A 293 -26.22 -7.08 33.24
C ILE A 293 -25.01 -7.99 33.07
N ASP A 294 -24.69 -8.79 34.08
CA ASP A 294 -23.51 -9.66 34.03
C ASP A 294 -23.66 -10.76 32.97
N SER A 295 -24.84 -11.37 32.86
CA SER A 295 -25.15 -12.39 31.85
C SER A 295 -25.02 -11.81 30.44
N CYS A 296 -25.53 -10.60 30.23
CA CYS A 296 -25.38 -9.83 29.00
C CYS A 296 -23.91 -9.67 28.56
N TRP A 297 -23.03 -9.27 29.47
CA TRP A 297 -21.61 -9.09 29.16
C TRP A 297 -20.86 -10.41 28.99
N ILE A 298 -21.22 -11.46 29.74
CA ILE A 298 -20.68 -12.81 29.55
C ILE A 298 -21.00 -13.32 28.14
N THR A 299 -22.26 -13.17 27.70
CA THR A 299 -22.68 -13.54 26.34
C THR A 299 -21.92 -12.77 25.28
N GLN A 300 -21.76 -11.45 25.42
CA GLN A 300 -20.97 -10.65 24.48
C GLN A 300 -19.51 -11.15 24.36
N ILE A 301 -18.88 -11.51 25.48
CA ILE A 301 -17.51 -12.06 25.48
C ILE A 301 -17.46 -13.39 24.75
N LEU A 302 -18.44 -14.27 24.96
CA LEU A 302 -18.53 -15.55 24.25
C LEU A 302 -18.67 -15.34 22.74
N TYR A 303 -19.48 -14.38 22.30
CA TYR A 303 -19.60 -14.01 20.88
C TYR A 303 -18.27 -13.53 20.31
N ILE A 304 -17.61 -12.57 20.98
CA ILE A 304 -16.34 -12.02 20.51
C ILE A 304 -15.27 -13.12 20.37
N VAL A 305 -15.17 -14.00 21.38
CA VAL A 305 -14.24 -15.12 21.34
C VAL A 305 -14.61 -16.09 20.22
N GLY A 306 -15.89 -16.40 20.05
CA GLY A 306 -16.35 -17.28 18.97
C GLY A 306 -16.07 -16.75 17.57
N ILE A 307 -16.38 -15.49 17.31
CA ILE A 307 -16.11 -14.82 16.03
C ILE A 307 -14.60 -14.78 15.76
N SER A 308 -13.78 -14.53 16.79
CA SER A 308 -12.31 -14.54 16.65
C SER A 308 -11.76 -15.92 16.25
N LYS A 309 -12.49 -16.99 16.57
CA LYS A 309 -12.18 -18.37 16.17
C LYS A 309 -12.76 -18.77 14.81
N GLY A 310 -13.46 -17.86 14.13
CA GLY A 310 -14.04 -18.10 12.81
C GLY A 310 -15.42 -18.76 12.83
N TYR A 311 -16.08 -18.85 14.00
CA TYR A 311 -17.48 -19.28 14.06
C TYR A 311 -18.40 -18.17 13.57
N SER A 312 -19.48 -18.55 12.88
CA SER A 312 -20.48 -17.59 12.43
C SER A 312 -21.40 -17.19 13.58
N ASP A 313 -21.98 -15.97 13.52
CA ASP A 313 -22.97 -15.51 14.50
C ASP A 313 -24.11 -16.52 14.69
N ARG A 314 -24.56 -17.15 13.61
CA ARG A 314 -25.62 -18.17 13.62
C ARG A 314 -25.23 -19.43 14.40
N ASP A 315 -24.00 -19.89 14.25
CA ASP A 315 -23.54 -21.10 14.94
C ASP A 315 -23.38 -20.84 16.43
N LEU A 316 -22.93 -19.62 16.79
CA LEU A 316 -22.84 -19.17 18.17
C LEU A 316 -24.21 -18.97 18.82
N GLU A 317 -25.19 -18.43 18.09
CA GLU A 317 -26.55 -18.24 18.57
C GLU A 317 -27.21 -19.59 18.89
N LYS A 318 -27.18 -20.53 17.94
CA LYS A 318 -27.66 -21.90 18.18
C LYS A 318 -26.92 -22.57 19.33
N TRP A 319 -25.62 -22.34 19.44
CA TRP A 319 -24.83 -22.91 20.52
C TRP A 319 -25.21 -22.37 21.90
N LEU A 320 -25.46 -21.08 22.01
CA LEU A 320 -25.92 -20.47 23.26
C LEU A 320 -27.34 -20.92 23.64
N GLU A 321 -28.21 -21.18 22.67
CA GLU A 321 -29.57 -21.71 22.92
C GLU A 321 -29.54 -23.12 23.52
N GLU A 322 -28.58 -23.95 23.09
CA GLU A 322 -28.44 -25.35 23.55
C GLU A 322 -27.48 -25.51 24.74
N TYR A 323 -26.68 -24.48 25.04
CA TYR A 323 -25.69 -24.53 26.12
C TYR A 323 -26.37 -24.67 27.49
N ASP A 324 -26.15 -25.81 28.13
CA ASP A 324 -26.81 -26.19 29.38
C ASP A 324 -26.19 -25.58 30.65
N GLY A 325 -25.25 -24.64 30.49
CA GLY A 325 -24.60 -23.95 31.59
C GLY A 325 -23.55 -24.78 32.34
N LYS A 326 -23.11 -25.92 31.80
CA LYS A 326 -22.11 -26.79 32.43
C LYS A 326 -20.71 -26.66 31.85
N ASP A 327 -19.72 -26.99 32.68
CA ASP A 327 -18.31 -27.07 32.33
C ASP A 327 -18.09 -27.89 31.04
N SER A 328 -17.76 -27.20 29.96
CA SER A 328 -17.48 -27.79 28.65
C SER A 328 -16.80 -26.75 27.76
N ASN A 329 -16.11 -27.19 26.71
CA ASN A 329 -15.66 -26.28 25.63
C ASN A 329 -14.82 -25.08 26.14
N GLY A 330 -13.88 -25.33 27.06
CA GLY A 330 -13.06 -24.28 27.67
C GLY A 330 -13.80 -23.37 28.66
N ILE A 331 -15.08 -23.60 28.93
CA ILE A 331 -15.89 -22.84 29.88
C ILE A 331 -16.01 -23.60 31.20
N LYS A 332 -15.95 -22.88 32.31
CA LYS A 332 -16.37 -23.35 33.63
C LYS A 332 -17.34 -22.38 34.27
N VAL A 333 -18.42 -22.90 34.84
CA VAL A 333 -19.48 -22.10 35.45
C VAL A 333 -19.85 -22.68 36.80
N THR A 334 -19.98 -21.82 37.81
CA THR A 334 -20.64 -22.20 39.07
C THR A 334 -21.86 -21.31 39.26
N ASN A 335 -22.95 -21.87 39.77
CA ASN A 335 -24.18 -21.13 40.01
C ASN A 335 -24.45 -20.92 41.50
N PHE A 336 -25.23 -19.89 41.82
CA PHE A 336 -25.89 -19.75 43.12
C PHE A 336 -27.40 -19.62 42.91
N SER A 337 -28.17 -20.11 43.90
CA SER A 337 -29.63 -19.97 43.87
C SER A 337 -30.03 -18.58 44.38
N TYR A 338 -30.86 -17.90 43.60
CA TYR A 338 -31.43 -16.61 43.95
C TYR A 338 -32.95 -16.75 44.00
N THR A 339 -33.57 -16.31 45.09
CA THR A 339 -35.03 -16.31 45.24
C THR A 339 -35.56 -14.88 45.23
N SER A 340 -36.43 -14.56 44.28
CA SER A 340 -37.13 -13.27 44.22
C SER A 340 -38.59 -13.48 43.85
N MET A 341 -39.48 -12.75 44.52
CA MET A 341 -40.94 -12.80 44.28
C MET A 341 -41.54 -14.23 44.26
N GLY A 342 -40.96 -15.16 45.05
CA GLY A 342 -41.43 -16.55 45.15
C GLY A 342 -40.88 -17.51 44.08
N TYR A 343 -40.05 -17.04 43.15
CA TYR A 343 -39.36 -17.85 42.16
C TYR A 343 -37.88 -18.01 42.54
N THR A 344 -37.36 -19.23 42.41
CA THR A 344 -35.92 -19.50 42.62
C THR A 344 -35.28 -19.79 41.28
N GLU A 345 -34.25 -19.01 40.94
CA GLU A 345 -33.48 -19.12 39.70
C GLU A 345 -32.03 -19.49 40.05
N GLU A 346 -31.39 -20.32 39.25
CA GLU A 346 -29.94 -20.51 39.30
C GLU A 346 -29.27 -19.47 38.41
N VAL A 347 -28.33 -18.74 38.99
CA VAL A 347 -27.64 -17.62 38.33
C VAL A 347 -26.14 -17.78 38.48
N ILE A 348 -25.38 -17.25 37.51
CA ILE A 348 -23.93 -17.43 37.45
C ILE A 348 -23.25 -16.75 38.66
N ASP A 349 -22.51 -17.54 39.43
CA ASP A 349 -21.64 -17.08 40.53
C ASP A 349 -20.21 -16.84 40.04
N THR A 350 -19.65 -17.79 39.30
CA THR A 350 -18.32 -17.67 38.69
C THR A 350 -18.36 -18.17 37.26
N PHE A 351 -17.60 -17.52 36.41
CA PHE A 351 -17.45 -17.88 35.00
C PHE A 351 -15.97 -17.83 34.64
N THR A 352 -15.49 -18.87 33.97
CA THR A 352 -14.14 -18.94 33.42
C THR A 352 -14.25 -19.36 31.96
N LEU A 353 -13.57 -18.65 31.07
CA LEU A 353 -13.45 -19.00 29.65
C LEU A 353 -11.98 -19.07 29.28
N ASN A 354 -11.49 -20.26 28.98
CA ASN A 354 -10.20 -20.45 28.32
C ASN A 354 -10.41 -20.28 26.81
N ILE A 355 -9.89 -19.19 26.27
CA ILE A 355 -9.99 -18.85 24.85
C ILE A 355 -9.38 -19.96 24.00
N ASN A 356 -8.27 -20.56 24.42
CA ASN A 356 -7.61 -21.60 23.63
C ASN A 356 -8.47 -22.87 23.55
N ASP A 357 -9.11 -23.24 24.65
CA ASP A 357 -9.93 -24.45 24.73
C ASP A 357 -11.38 -24.23 24.25
N PHE A 358 -11.75 -22.98 23.91
CA PHE A 358 -13.09 -22.68 23.43
C PHE A 358 -13.36 -23.30 22.06
N ASN A 359 -14.42 -24.10 21.97
CA ASN A 359 -14.80 -24.80 20.75
C ASN A 359 -16.31 -25.16 20.81
N ILE A 360 -17.07 -24.96 19.74
CA ILE A 360 -18.51 -25.27 19.70
C ILE A 360 -18.85 -26.55 18.91
N GLU A 361 -17.86 -27.38 18.56
CA GLU A 361 -17.95 -28.58 17.69
C GLU A 361 -19.00 -29.66 18.06
N ASN A 362 -19.73 -29.53 19.16
CA ASN A 362 -20.72 -30.53 19.61
C ASN A 362 -22.18 -30.24 19.23
N ILE A 363 -22.47 -29.28 18.34
CA ILE A 363 -23.84 -29.00 17.84
C ILE A 363 -24.00 -29.45 16.39
N ILE A 364 -23.39 -30.60 16.09
CA ILE A 364 -23.71 -31.36 14.89
C ILE A 364 -24.01 -32.77 15.36
N ASP A 365 -25.16 -32.96 16.00
CA ASP A 365 -25.87 -34.22 15.83
C ASP A 365 -27.39 -34.07 16.01
N ASN A 366 -28.11 -34.61 15.02
CA ASN A 366 -29.57 -34.81 14.98
C ASN A 366 -30.46 -33.65 14.54
N THR A 367 -30.19 -33.09 13.36
CA THR A 367 -31.22 -33.07 12.30
C THR A 367 -30.52 -33.13 10.96
N GLU A 368 -30.43 -34.35 10.41
CA GLU A 368 -30.03 -34.59 9.04
C GLU A 368 -30.87 -33.75 8.07
N VAL A 369 -30.23 -32.76 7.45
CA VAL A 369 -30.17 -32.74 5.99
C VAL A 369 -28.69 -32.62 5.63
N ASN A 370 -28.11 -33.74 5.25
CA ASN A 370 -26.79 -33.81 4.63
C ASN A 370 -26.72 -32.79 3.48
N ASP A 371 -25.80 -31.84 3.57
CA ASP A 371 -25.00 -31.33 2.44
C ASP A 371 -23.89 -30.38 2.93
N ASN A 372 -22.99 -30.88 3.78
CA ASN A 372 -21.72 -30.22 4.09
C ASN A 372 -20.61 -30.69 3.14
N ASN A 373 -20.65 -30.12 1.95
CA ASN A 373 -19.52 -29.86 1.08
C ASN A 373 -19.88 -28.56 0.34
N PRO A 374 -18.99 -27.58 0.07
CA PRO A 374 -19.30 -26.59 -0.95
C PRO A 374 -19.61 -27.39 -2.22
N SER A 375 -20.88 -27.47 -2.57
CA SER A 375 -21.32 -28.31 -3.67
C SER A 375 -20.73 -27.67 -4.92
N ILE A 376 -19.65 -28.28 -5.42
CA ILE A 376 -19.12 -27.98 -6.75
C ILE A 376 -20.25 -28.33 -7.69
N SER A 377 -21.01 -27.31 -8.07
CA SER A 377 -22.14 -27.47 -8.94
C SER A 377 -21.61 -27.43 -10.36
N THR A 378 -21.84 -28.52 -11.09
CA THR A 378 -21.44 -28.62 -12.49
C THR A 378 -22.67 -28.39 -13.34
N GLU A 379 -22.82 -27.18 -13.86
CA GLU A 379 -23.75 -26.94 -14.95
C GLU A 379 -22.96 -27.01 -16.25
N SER A 380 -23.01 -28.19 -16.87
CA SER A 380 -22.68 -28.36 -18.28
C SER A 380 -21.28 -27.88 -18.72
N GLY A 381 -20.28 -27.97 -17.82
CA GLY A 381 -18.85 -27.71 -18.08
C GLY A 381 -18.24 -26.54 -17.30
N LEU A 382 -19.08 -25.67 -16.71
CA LEU A 382 -18.65 -24.60 -15.83
C LEU A 382 -18.68 -25.07 -14.37
N TYR A 383 -17.56 -24.92 -13.66
CA TYR A 383 -17.43 -25.24 -12.25
C TYR A 383 -17.53 -23.95 -11.42
N TYR A 384 -18.36 -23.98 -10.39
CA TYR A 384 -18.52 -22.87 -9.45
C TYR A 384 -18.81 -23.38 -8.04
N GLN A 385 -18.44 -22.59 -7.04
CA GLN A 385 -18.76 -22.84 -5.64
C GLN A 385 -19.97 -22.00 -5.25
N VAL A 386 -21.04 -22.66 -4.80
CA VAL A 386 -22.20 -21.98 -4.24
C VAL A 386 -21.81 -21.38 -2.89
N PRO A 387 -21.92 -20.06 -2.67
CA PRO A 387 -21.59 -19.47 -1.38
C PRO A 387 -22.52 -20.03 -0.29
N SER A 388 -21.99 -20.17 0.93
CA SER A 388 -22.74 -20.75 2.06
C SER A 388 -24.07 -20.02 2.31
N GLY A 389 -25.09 -20.78 2.69
CA GLY A 389 -26.43 -20.26 3.02
C GLY A 389 -27.33 -19.95 1.84
N PHE A 390 -26.85 -20.01 0.59
CA PHE A 390 -27.72 -19.94 -0.58
C PHE A 390 -28.55 -21.22 -0.69
N ASN A 391 -29.87 -21.04 -0.77
CA ASN A 391 -30.79 -22.13 -1.03
C ASN A 391 -31.01 -22.25 -2.54
N LYS A 392 -30.88 -23.47 -3.08
CA LYS A 392 -31.16 -23.74 -4.50
C LYS A 392 -32.68 -23.78 -4.70
N SER A 393 -33.19 -22.85 -5.49
CA SER A 393 -34.62 -22.62 -5.65
C SER A 393 -35.19 -23.24 -6.93
N ILE A 394 -34.41 -23.34 -8.01
CA ILE A 394 -34.82 -23.96 -9.29
C ILE A 394 -33.62 -24.64 -9.96
N THR A 395 -33.84 -25.82 -10.55
CA THR A 395 -32.90 -26.44 -11.51
C THR A 395 -33.65 -26.91 -12.75
N GLU A 396 -33.29 -26.36 -13.91
CA GLU A 396 -33.50 -26.98 -15.22
C GLU A 396 -32.12 -27.38 -15.77
N ASP A 397 -32.02 -28.31 -16.72
CA ASP A 397 -30.73 -28.87 -17.21
C ASP A 397 -29.69 -27.81 -17.65
N ASP A 398 -30.16 -26.61 -17.98
CA ASP A 398 -29.35 -25.48 -18.44
C ASP A 398 -29.51 -24.21 -17.58
N TYR A 399 -30.17 -24.28 -16.42
CA TYR A 399 -30.44 -23.14 -15.54
C TYR A 399 -30.47 -23.51 -14.06
N ALA A 400 -29.64 -22.84 -13.26
CA ALA A 400 -29.66 -22.92 -11.81
C ALA A 400 -29.99 -21.55 -11.20
N TYR A 401 -30.86 -21.53 -10.18
CA TYR A 401 -31.21 -20.32 -9.44
C TYR A 401 -31.07 -20.54 -7.93
N TYR A 402 -30.42 -19.59 -7.26
CA TYR A 402 -30.14 -19.62 -5.84
C TYR A 402 -30.56 -18.30 -5.19
N THR A 403 -31.09 -18.39 -3.97
CA THR A 403 -31.52 -17.24 -3.17
C THR A 403 -30.91 -17.28 -1.78
N TYR A 404 -30.57 -16.12 -1.26
CA TYR A 404 -30.07 -15.91 0.09
C TYR A 404 -30.81 -14.71 0.69
N GLU A 405 -31.51 -14.93 1.81
CA GLU A 405 -32.33 -13.91 2.44
C GLU A 405 -32.13 -13.99 3.96
N THR A 406 -31.89 -12.83 4.56
CA THR A 406 -31.88 -12.57 6.01
C THR A 406 -32.67 -11.28 6.27
N GLU A 407 -32.74 -10.84 7.53
CA GLU A 407 -33.43 -9.58 7.88
C GLU A 407 -32.77 -8.31 7.29
N ILE A 408 -31.49 -8.38 6.88
CA ILE A 408 -30.71 -7.21 6.43
C ILE A 408 -29.91 -7.45 5.14
N ASP A 409 -29.96 -8.66 4.59
CA ASP A 409 -29.28 -9.06 3.36
C ASP A 409 -30.23 -9.89 2.49
N ASP A 410 -30.47 -9.44 1.27
CA ASP A 410 -31.25 -10.19 0.28
C ASP A 410 -30.50 -10.15 -1.05
N CYS A 411 -30.06 -11.33 -1.50
CA CYS A 411 -29.43 -11.49 -2.79
C CYS A 411 -29.76 -12.83 -3.44
N SER A 412 -29.67 -12.84 -4.77
CA SER A 412 -29.89 -14.04 -5.57
C SER A 412 -28.86 -14.14 -6.68
N PHE A 413 -28.60 -15.36 -7.14
CA PHE A 413 -27.84 -15.55 -8.35
C PHE A 413 -28.39 -16.67 -9.22
N SER A 414 -28.15 -16.54 -10.52
CA SER A 414 -28.51 -17.53 -11.50
C SER A 414 -27.37 -17.81 -12.45
N ILE A 415 -27.23 -19.06 -12.86
CA ILE A 415 -26.28 -19.49 -13.88
C ILE A 415 -27.09 -20.18 -14.96
N LYS A 416 -26.94 -19.69 -16.19
CA LYS A 416 -27.60 -20.25 -17.37
C LYS A 416 -26.58 -20.65 -18.42
N LYS A 417 -26.72 -21.86 -18.96
CA LYS A 417 -26.08 -22.26 -20.21
C LYS A 417 -27.06 -22.11 -21.36
N SER A 418 -26.58 -21.69 -22.52
CA SER A 418 -27.38 -21.66 -23.74
C SER A 418 -26.52 -21.89 -24.98
N PRO A 419 -27.08 -22.38 -26.09
CA PRO A 419 -26.35 -22.44 -27.35
C PRO A 419 -25.98 -21.02 -27.83
N ASN A 420 -24.77 -20.85 -28.38
CA ASN A 420 -24.38 -19.59 -28.99
C ASN A 420 -25.09 -19.40 -30.34
N ASN A 421 -26.26 -18.74 -30.32
CA ASN A 421 -27.09 -18.48 -31.51
C ASN A 421 -26.60 -17.26 -32.31
N ASN A 422 -25.33 -17.26 -32.73
CA ASN A 422 -24.67 -16.22 -33.55
C ASN A 422 -24.25 -14.92 -32.83
N TYR A 423 -23.95 -14.96 -31.52
CA TYR A 423 -23.30 -13.83 -30.85
C TYR A 423 -21.78 -13.84 -31.14
N TYR A 424 -21.25 -12.71 -31.61
CA TYR A 424 -19.82 -12.56 -31.94
C TYR A 424 -18.94 -12.42 -30.70
N THR A 425 -19.45 -11.81 -29.62
CA THR A 425 -18.71 -11.60 -28.36
C THR A 425 -19.63 -11.72 -27.14
N PRO A 426 -19.09 -12.04 -25.94
CA PRO A 426 -19.88 -12.03 -24.70
C PRO A 426 -20.54 -10.68 -24.39
N THR A 427 -19.89 -9.58 -24.77
CA THR A 427 -20.45 -8.23 -24.60
C THR A 427 -21.61 -7.94 -25.55
N ASP A 428 -21.61 -8.50 -26.77
CA ASP A 428 -22.74 -8.36 -27.71
C ASP A 428 -23.97 -9.11 -27.21
N TYR A 429 -23.77 -10.29 -26.61
CA TYR A 429 -24.82 -11.02 -25.91
C TYR A 429 -25.43 -10.15 -24.81
N LEU A 430 -24.62 -9.66 -23.85
CA LEU A 430 -25.11 -8.88 -22.70
C LEU A 430 -25.88 -7.64 -23.13
N LYS A 431 -25.41 -6.91 -24.16
CA LYS A 431 -26.13 -5.76 -24.72
C LYS A 431 -27.51 -6.10 -25.26
N SER A 432 -27.69 -7.31 -25.78
CA SER A 432 -28.92 -7.73 -26.46
C SER A 432 -29.92 -8.42 -25.53
N THR A 433 -29.46 -9.00 -24.41
CA THR A 433 -30.28 -9.86 -23.54
C THR A 433 -30.53 -9.26 -22.17
N VAL A 434 -29.64 -8.41 -21.65
CA VAL A 434 -29.84 -7.76 -20.36
C VAL A 434 -30.67 -6.49 -20.58
N TYR A 435 -31.90 -6.50 -20.10
CA TYR A 435 -32.71 -5.29 -20.03
C TYR A 435 -32.14 -4.38 -18.95
N VAL A 436 -31.69 -3.19 -19.36
CA VAL A 436 -31.20 -2.17 -18.43
C VAL A 436 -32.31 -1.13 -18.24
N PRO A 437 -32.86 -0.95 -17.04
CA PRO A 437 -33.89 0.05 -16.75
C PRO A 437 -33.45 1.49 -17.09
N GLU A 438 -34.42 2.36 -17.42
CA GLU A 438 -34.16 3.76 -17.77
C GLU A 438 -33.70 4.62 -16.58
N ASP A 439 -34.03 4.22 -15.34
CA ASP A 439 -33.80 4.92 -14.07
C ASP A 439 -32.44 4.63 -13.39
N ARG A 440 -31.44 4.20 -14.16
CA ARG A 440 -30.14 3.76 -13.62
C ARG A 440 -29.26 4.89 -13.05
N LEU A 441 -28.58 4.59 -11.95
CA LEU A 441 -27.59 5.47 -11.30
C LEU A 441 -26.15 5.24 -11.80
N ALA A 442 -25.83 4.02 -12.26
CA ALA A 442 -24.52 3.64 -12.80
C ALA A 442 -24.67 2.56 -13.87
N TYR A 443 -23.78 2.56 -14.89
CA TYR A 443 -23.75 1.54 -15.96
C TYR A 443 -22.34 1.37 -16.50
N GLY A 444 -21.83 0.13 -16.52
CA GLY A 444 -20.54 -0.20 -17.13
C GLY A 444 -20.65 -1.48 -17.94
N LEU A 445 -20.27 -1.41 -19.22
CA LEU A 445 -20.05 -2.59 -20.05
C LEU A 445 -18.57 -2.67 -20.42
N VAL A 446 -17.89 -3.68 -19.92
CA VAL A 446 -16.47 -3.90 -20.13
C VAL A 446 -16.19 -5.40 -20.28
N THR A 447 -15.00 -5.73 -20.74
CA THR A 447 -14.45 -7.09 -20.64
C THR A 447 -13.55 -7.17 -19.42
N THR A 448 -13.70 -8.22 -18.63
CA THR A 448 -12.85 -8.54 -17.47
C THR A 448 -12.26 -9.93 -17.64
N THR A 449 -11.17 -10.24 -16.92
CA THR A 449 -10.53 -11.56 -16.99
C THR A 449 -10.41 -12.13 -15.58
N PHE A 450 -11.02 -13.30 -15.36
CA PHE A 450 -10.92 -14.07 -14.12
C PHE A 450 -10.50 -15.50 -14.48
N ASN A 451 -9.59 -16.10 -13.71
CA ASN A 451 -9.13 -17.48 -13.91
C ASN A 451 -8.75 -17.80 -15.38
N ASN A 452 -7.96 -16.91 -15.99
CA ASN A 452 -7.51 -16.98 -17.40
C ASN A 452 -8.63 -17.00 -18.47
N THR A 453 -9.86 -16.67 -18.09
CA THR A 453 -11.03 -16.67 -18.96
C THR A 453 -11.54 -15.24 -19.13
N THR A 454 -11.81 -14.82 -20.36
CA THR A 454 -12.36 -13.48 -20.63
C THR A 454 -13.88 -13.49 -20.53
N TRP A 455 -14.40 -12.67 -19.63
CA TRP A 455 -15.82 -12.48 -19.39
C TRP A 455 -16.25 -11.10 -19.91
N GLY A 456 -17.40 -11.06 -20.59
CA GLY A 456 -18.18 -9.84 -20.70
C GLY A 456 -18.79 -9.53 -19.35
N TYR A 457 -18.73 -8.26 -18.93
CA TYR A 457 -19.28 -7.81 -17.66
C TYR A 457 -20.16 -6.58 -17.88
N LEU A 458 -21.38 -6.65 -17.36
CA LEU A 458 -22.36 -5.58 -17.37
C LEU A 458 -22.91 -5.39 -15.95
N TYR A 459 -22.77 -4.19 -15.42
CA TYR A 459 -23.32 -3.79 -14.12
C TYR A 459 -24.26 -2.61 -14.28
N TYR A 460 -25.34 -2.62 -13.49
CA TYR A 460 -26.16 -1.45 -13.24
C TYR A 460 -26.77 -1.45 -11.85
N GLU A 461 -27.20 -0.26 -11.43
CA GLU A 461 -27.83 -0.01 -10.14
C GLU A 461 -29.08 0.85 -10.33
N THR A 462 -30.17 0.45 -9.68
CA THR A 462 -31.44 1.17 -9.59
C THR A 462 -31.64 1.69 -8.16
N SER A 463 -32.77 2.34 -7.87
CA SER A 463 -33.12 2.68 -6.50
C SER A 463 -33.52 1.48 -5.62
N PHE A 464 -33.65 0.29 -6.20
CA PHE A 464 -34.17 -0.90 -5.53
C PHE A 464 -33.20 -2.08 -5.50
N ASP A 465 -32.31 -2.18 -6.48
CA ASP A 465 -31.38 -3.30 -6.60
C ASP A 465 -30.08 -2.92 -7.32
N LYS A 466 -29.05 -3.75 -7.09
CA LYS A 466 -27.81 -3.80 -7.87
C LYS A 466 -27.79 -5.12 -8.64
N GLU A 467 -27.49 -5.06 -9.94
CA GLU A 467 -27.43 -6.24 -10.79
C GLU A 467 -26.07 -6.35 -11.50
N TYR A 468 -25.46 -7.52 -11.36
CA TYR A 468 -24.18 -7.89 -11.94
C TYR A 468 -24.38 -9.02 -12.94
N ASN A 469 -24.01 -8.79 -14.20
CA ASN A 469 -24.13 -9.77 -15.27
C ASN A 469 -22.76 -10.10 -15.84
N TYR A 470 -22.41 -11.37 -15.81
CA TYR A 470 -21.20 -11.92 -16.40
C TYR A 470 -21.59 -12.89 -17.50
N ALA A 471 -20.98 -12.75 -18.68
CA ALA A 471 -21.17 -13.68 -19.78
C ALA A 471 -19.85 -14.15 -20.37
N MET A 472 -19.82 -15.36 -20.89
CA MET A 472 -18.69 -15.86 -21.67
C MET A 472 -19.13 -16.88 -22.70
N ILE A 473 -18.25 -17.14 -23.67
CA ILE A 473 -18.48 -18.08 -24.76
C ILE A 473 -17.34 -19.09 -24.76
N GLU A 474 -17.67 -20.37 -24.65
CA GLU A 474 -16.72 -21.50 -24.65
C GLU A 474 -17.35 -22.67 -25.41
N ASN A 475 -16.63 -23.31 -26.34
CA ASN A 475 -17.10 -24.46 -27.11
C ASN A 475 -18.50 -24.28 -27.74
N ASN A 476 -18.75 -23.12 -28.35
CA ASN A 476 -20.05 -22.72 -28.95
C ASN A 476 -21.24 -22.71 -27.96
N SER A 477 -20.96 -22.73 -26.66
CA SER A 477 -21.91 -22.55 -25.58
C SER A 477 -21.70 -21.18 -24.94
N LEU A 478 -22.79 -20.54 -24.54
CA LEU A 478 -22.80 -19.30 -23.81
C LEU A 478 -23.18 -19.55 -22.36
N TYR A 479 -22.39 -19.02 -21.44
CA TYR A 479 -22.64 -19.06 -20.00
C TYR A 479 -22.96 -17.66 -19.52
N HIS A 480 -24.05 -17.51 -18.77
CA HIS A 480 -24.50 -16.25 -18.19
C HIS A 480 -24.70 -16.42 -16.69
N LEU A 481 -23.87 -15.75 -15.90
CA LEU A 481 -24.06 -15.57 -14.46
C LEU A 481 -24.72 -14.22 -14.21
N LYS A 482 -25.86 -14.23 -13.53
CA LYS A 482 -26.57 -13.04 -13.06
C LYS A 482 -26.58 -13.05 -11.54
N TYR A 483 -26.18 -11.96 -10.91
CA TYR A 483 -26.21 -11.78 -9.46
C TYR A 483 -26.97 -10.50 -9.13
N LYS A 484 -27.93 -10.58 -8.22
CA LYS A 484 -28.76 -9.47 -7.77
C LYS A 484 -28.61 -9.26 -6.29
N ILE A 485 -28.53 -8.00 -5.89
CA ILE A 485 -28.52 -7.56 -4.50
C ILE A 485 -29.70 -6.61 -4.32
N TYR A 486 -30.64 -6.98 -3.46
CA TYR A 486 -31.80 -6.19 -3.07
C TYR A 486 -31.51 -5.40 -1.79
N GLU A 487 -30.90 -6.05 -0.79
CA GLU A 487 -30.43 -5.45 0.46
C GLU A 487 -29.03 -5.96 0.81
N ASP A 488 -28.17 -5.11 1.38
CA ASP A 488 -26.76 -5.46 1.62
C ASP A 488 -26.17 -4.76 2.86
N SER A 489 -25.82 -5.57 3.87
CA SER A 489 -24.99 -5.19 5.01
C SER A 489 -23.48 -5.20 4.67
N GLY A 490 -23.12 -5.70 3.49
CA GLY A 490 -21.76 -6.00 3.01
C GLY A 490 -21.53 -7.49 2.74
N LEU A 491 -22.42 -8.35 3.25
CA LEU A 491 -22.32 -9.80 3.12
C LEU A 491 -22.69 -10.29 1.71
N CYS A 492 -23.72 -9.72 1.09
CA CYS A 492 -24.11 -10.08 -0.28
C CYS A 492 -23.05 -9.67 -1.30
N SER A 493 -22.37 -8.54 -1.08
CA SER A 493 -21.19 -8.14 -1.87
C SER A 493 -20.02 -9.12 -1.69
N THR A 494 -19.73 -9.56 -0.46
CA THR A 494 -18.65 -10.53 -0.20
C THR A 494 -18.94 -11.90 -0.85
N LYS A 495 -20.20 -12.34 -0.83
CA LYS A 495 -20.63 -13.59 -1.46
C LYS A 495 -20.53 -13.54 -3.00
N LEU A 496 -20.75 -12.38 -3.62
CA LEU A 496 -20.50 -12.16 -5.05
C LEU A 496 -19.02 -12.38 -5.39
N ASP A 497 -18.11 -11.77 -4.65
CA ASP A 497 -16.67 -11.89 -4.90
C ASP A 497 -16.21 -13.36 -4.79
N ASN A 498 -16.68 -14.08 -3.77
CA ASN A 498 -16.39 -15.51 -3.60
C ASN A 498 -16.91 -16.34 -4.78
N LEU A 499 -18.14 -16.07 -5.23
CA LEU A 499 -18.75 -16.78 -6.37
C LEU A 499 -17.95 -16.55 -7.65
N VAL A 500 -17.64 -15.29 -8.00
CA VAL A 500 -16.93 -14.93 -9.22
C VAL A 500 -15.52 -15.51 -9.23
N ASN A 501 -14.80 -15.46 -8.10
CA ASN A 501 -13.46 -16.02 -7.98
C ASN A 501 -13.44 -17.56 -8.08
N SER A 502 -14.56 -18.23 -7.82
CA SER A 502 -14.68 -19.69 -7.94
C SER A 502 -14.91 -20.20 -9.36
N LEU A 503 -15.27 -19.31 -10.32
CA LEU A 503 -15.64 -19.70 -11.68
C LEU A 503 -14.44 -20.30 -12.43
N THR A 504 -14.53 -21.57 -12.79
CA THR A 504 -13.46 -22.27 -13.51
C THR A 504 -14.00 -23.19 -14.61
N PHE A 505 -13.21 -23.34 -15.69
CA PHE A 505 -13.41 -24.37 -16.71
C PHE A 505 -12.31 -25.42 -16.57
N LYS A 506 -12.67 -26.69 -16.76
CA LYS A 506 -11.70 -27.78 -16.93
C LYS A 506 -11.60 -28.21 -18.37
#